data_AF-A0A7G6E3E9-F1
#
_entry.id   AF-A0A7G6E3E9-F1
#
_cell.length_a   1.000
_cell.length_b   1.000
_cell.length_c   1.000
_cell.angle_alpha   90.00
_cell.angle_beta   90.00
_cell.angle_gamma   90.00
#
_symmetry.space_group_name_H-M   'P 1'
#
loop_
_entity.id
_entity.type
_entity.pdbx_description
1 polymer ?
#
loop_
_entity_poly.entity_id
_entity_poly.type
_entity_poly.pdbx_seq_one_letter_code
_entity_poly.pdbx_strand_id
1 'polypeptide(L)'
;MKERREPCLSPLALKILEERYLLRDKERHVIETPYDMYRRVAETMGGQEKAPAEQKEWTERFLEGLLNLEWSPASPCLMNAGTPLQQLSACFVLDIEDSMESIFTTLKDAALIYKTGGGVGFHFGKLRERGALVSTTKGYSSGTVAWLKVYDTAVEAIAQGGKRRGAALGVLPVHHPDILSWIKAKAIDREITNFNLSVAITDEFIRAVDRDEYFTLSSPLGHSVRQIPARELWNELCYQAWSTGEPGLFFIDRANRDNPNPHFGRIYGGNPCSEFLAVPYSSCNLASINLEKHLRKLNGGWEFDWEKFRTTIHTVVRFLDNMIDANVLPLPKLQEMALATRPIGLGFMGLARVLKALELGYHTGEGRSFAQSMASFLRQEAEAASRALAGERGVYPAWSGSLWEKKGVRLRHSNLLSIAPTGTIATLTNTSWSLEPEFAPVYQRRILGGKVFWEMDPQLEEKLKELDLDTPELRQELEKKGSIQEIKGIPQEIKNVFVYSLDIKPADHLKMQAVIQEYVDGAISKTINLPASATVAEVAKAYRLAYDLGLKGCTVYRQGTRLDQVLSLTKTK
;
A
#
# COMPACT_ATOMS: atom_id res chain seq x y z
N MET A 1 -35.32 -2.52 14.03
CA MET A 1 -34.55 -1.75 13.04
C MET A 1 -34.04 -0.52 13.76
N LYS A 2 -32.71 -0.36 13.93
CA LYS A 2 -32.14 0.94 14.31
C LYS A 2 -32.56 1.96 13.23
N GLU A 3 -32.84 3.19 13.63
CA GLU A 3 -33.26 4.27 12.72
C GLU A 3 -32.20 4.48 11.62
N ARG A 4 -32.63 4.76 10.37
CA ARG A 4 -31.69 5.00 9.26
C ARG A 4 -30.79 6.18 9.61
N ARG A 5 -29.50 5.92 9.77
CA ARG A 5 -28.48 6.92 10.13
C ARG A 5 -27.51 7.11 8.97
N GLU A 6 -27.49 8.31 8.40
CA GLU A 6 -26.52 8.65 7.36
C GLU A 6 -25.10 8.81 7.95
N PRO A 7 -24.05 8.39 7.23
CA PRO A 7 -22.67 8.58 7.68
C PRO A 7 -22.28 10.07 7.64
N CYS A 8 -21.49 10.51 8.63
CA CYS A 8 -20.99 11.88 8.68
C CYS A 8 -19.78 12.05 7.74
N LEU A 9 -20.06 12.37 6.48
CA LEU A 9 -19.06 12.49 5.42
C LEU A 9 -18.71 13.95 5.12
N SER A 10 -17.44 14.22 4.80
CA SER A 10 -17.01 15.54 4.32
C SER A 10 -17.55 15.82 2.91
N PRO A 11 -17.67 17.10 2.49
CA PRO A 11 -18.07 17.45 1.13
C PRO A 11 -17.17 16.81 0.05
N LEU A 12 -15.87 16.69 0.32
CA LEU A 12 -14.92 16.02 -0.56
C LEU A 12 -15.19 14.51 -0.64
N ALA A 13 -15.44 13.85 0.49
CA ALA A 13 -15.79 12.43 0.53
C ALA A 13 -17.07 12.15 -0.27
N LEU A 14 -18.13 12.93 -0.06
CA LEU A 14 -19.39 12.80 -0.80
C LEU A 14 -19.18 12.90 -2.31
N LYS A 15 -18.44 13.93 -2.75
CA LYS A 15 -18.13 14.11 -4.18
C LYS A 15 -17.35 12.93 -4.76
N ILE A 16 -16.38 12.40 -4.01
CA ILE A 16 -15.61 11.22 -4.43
C ILE A 16 -16.52 9.99 -4.54
N LEU A 17 -17.43 9.80 -3.58
CA LEU A 17 -18.40 8.70 -3.62
C LEU A 17 -19.31 8.81 -4.84
N GLU A 18 -19.90 9.97 -5.08
CA GLU A 18 -20.74 10.24 -6.25
C GLU A 18 -20.00 9.98 -7.56
N GLU A 19 -18.77 10.48 -7.70
CA GLU A 19 -18.01 10.35 -8.95
C GLU A 19 -17.59 8.90 -9.25
N ARG A 20 -17.39 8.04 -8.24
CA ARG A 20 -16.69 6.74 -8.45
C ARG A 20 -17.33 5.50 -7.82
N TYR A 21 -18.06 5.64 -6.72
CA TYR A 21 -18.46 4.52 -5.87
C TYR A 21 -19.95 4.20 -5.96
N LEU A 22 -20.79 5.23 -5.88
CA LEU A 22 -22.24 5.04 -5.86
C LEU A 22 -22.71 4.43 -7.18
N LEU A 23 -23.60 3.44 -7.08
CA LEU A 23 -24.16 2.78 -8.25
C LEU A 23 -24.93 3.76 -9.14
N ARG A 24 -24.92 3.46 -10.44
CA ARG A 24 -25.57 4.26 -11.48
C ARG A 24 -26.48 3.40 -12.34
N ASP A 25 -27.56 3.99 -12.84
CA ASP A 25 -28.42 3.37 -13.85
C ASP A 25 -27.74 3.33 -15.23
N LYS A 26 -28.48 2.88 -16.26
CA LYS A 26 -27.96 2.77 -17.63
C LYS A 26 -27.71 4.15 -18.25
N GLU A 27 -28.45 5.15 -17.80
CA GLU A 27 -28.38 6.56 -18.20
C GLU A 27 -27.28 7.33 -17.44
N ARG A 28 -26.57 6.65 -16.52
CA ARG A 28 -25.50 7.16 -15.66
C ARG A 28 -25.95 8.09 -14.53
N HIS A 29 -27.21 8.11 -14.15
CA HIS A 29 -27.65 8.80 -12.93
C HIS A 29 -27.27 8.00 -11.69
N VAL A 30 -26.90 8.68 -10.61
CA VAL A 30 -26.62 8.04 -9.32
C VAL A 30 -27.93 7.56 -8.71
N ILE A 31 -28.02 6.26 -8.39
CA ILE A 31 -29.22 5.62 -7.83
C ILE A 31 -29.03 5.06 -6.42
N GLU A 32 -27.87 5.31 -5.82
CA GLU A 32 -27.46 4.78 -4.53
C GLU A 32 -27.02 5.94 -3.63
N THR A 33 -27.51 5.98 -2.39
CA THR A 33 -26.99 6.92 -1.37
C THR A 33 -25.76 6.34 -0.66
N PRO A 34 -24.94 7.15 0.03
CA PRO A 34 -23.84 6.62 0.85
C PRO A 34 -24.27 5.54 1.85
N TYR A 35 -25.43 5.72 2.52
CA TYR A 35 -25.99 4.68 3.38
C TYR A 35 -26.30 3.39 2.61
N ASP A 36 -26.94 3.49 1.44
CA ASP A 36 -27.29 2.30 0.63
C ASP A 36 -26.04 1.55 0.16
N MET A 37 -24.95 2.26 -0.20
CA MET A 37 -23.65 1.67 -0.54
C MET A 37 -23.07 0.86 0.63
N TYR A 38 -23.00 1.45 1.83
CA TYR A 38 -22.48 0.75 3.00
C TYR A 38 -23.37 -0.42 3.41
N ARG A 39 -24.69 -0.28 3.29
CA ARG A 39 -25.65 -1.38 3.52
C ARG A 39 -25.41 -2.53 2.55
N ARG A 40 -25.31 -2.27 1.24
CA ARG A 40 -25.02 -3.29 0.22
C ARG A 40 -23.72 -4.03 0.52
N VAL A 41 -22.66 -3.32 0.89
CA VAL A 41 -21.37 -3.92 1.25
C VAL A 41 -21.50 -4.82 2.49
N ALA A 42 -22.17 -4.32 3.54
CA ALA A 42 -22.38 -5.07 4.77
C ALA A 42 -23.26 -6.31 4.57
N GLU A 43 -24.35 -6.20 3.81
CA GLU A 43 -25.25 -7.32 3.48
C GLU A 43 -24.52 -8.39 2.65
N THR A 44 -23.67 -7.98 1.70
CA THR A 44 -22.88 -8.90 0.88
C THR A 44 -21.92 -9.74 1.74
N MET A 45 -21.23 -9.11 2.70
CA MET A 45 -20.31 -9.83 3.59
C MET A 45 -21.03 -10.60 4.69
N GLY A 46 -22.06 -10.03 5.30
CA GLY A 46 -22.86 -10.71 6.32
C GLY A 46 -23.60 -11.92 5.76
N GLY A 47 -24.01 -11.88 4.49
CA GLY A 47 -24.63 -13.01 3.79
C GLY A 47 -23.73 -14.24 3.62
N GLN A 48 -22.41 -14.14 3.89
CA GLN A 48 -21.49 -15.29 3.87
C GLN A 48 -21.51 -16.11 5.16
N GLU A 49 -22.19 -15.63 6.22
CA GLU A 49 -22.40 -16.41 7.43
C GLU A 49 -23.35 -17.58 7.19
N LYS A 50 -23.21 -18.66 7.97
CA LYS A 50 -23.95 -19.91 7.72
C LYS A 50 -25.41 -19.81 8.15
N ALA A 51 -25.67 -19.26 9.34
CA ALA A 51 -27.02 -19.20 9.90
C ALA A 51 -27.69 -17.84 9.62
N PRO A 52 -28.98 -17.78 9.29
CA PRO A 52 -29.68 -16.50 9.06
C PRO A 52 -29.60 -15.51 10.23
N ALA A 53 -29.55 -16.00 11.46
CA ALA A 53 -29.36 -15.17 12.65
C ALA A 53 -27.97 -14.53 12.68
N GLU A 54 -26.92 -15.30 12.38
CA GLU A 54 -25.53 -14.81 12.26
C GLU A 54 -25.40 -13.83 11.08
N GLN A 55 -26.02 -14.13 9.94
CA GLN A 55 -26.02 -13.24 8.77
C GLN A 55 -26.55 -11.86 9.15
N LYS A 56 -27.67 -11.82 9.88
CA LYS A 56 -28.25 -10.56 10.36
C LYS A 56 -27.34 -9.86 11.37
N GLU A 57 -26.84 -10.57 12.38
CA GLU A 57 -25.96 -10.02 13.41
C GLU A 57 -24.70 -9.39 12.81
N TRP A 58 -24.00 -10.14 11.95
CA TRP A 58 -22.77 -9.66 11.33
C TRP A 58 -23.02 -8.56 10.30
N THR A 59 -24.12 -8.61 9.55
CA THR A 59 -24.53 -7.49 8.68
C THR A 59 -24.69 -6.20 9.49
N GLU A 60 -25.43 -6.24 10.60
CA GLU A 60 -25.64 -5.07 11.46
C GLU A 60 -24.32 -4.55 12.04
N ARG A 61 -23.44 -5.45 12.50
CA ARG A 61 -22.13 -5.10 13.06
C ARG A 61 -21.19 -4.49 12.01
N PHE A 62 -21.15 -5.05 10.81
CA PHE A 62 -20.35 -4.49 9.71
C PHE A 62 -20.87 -3.12 9.29
N LEU A 63 -22.20 -2.98 9.14
CA LEU A 63 -22.83 -1.73 8.76
C LEU A 63 -22.55 -0.64 9.80
N GLU A 64 -22.63 -0.94 11.09
CA GLU A 64 -22.36 0.01 12.16
C GLU A 64 -20.93 0.57 12.10
N GLY A 65 -19.93 -0.30 11.94
CA GLY A 65 -18.53 0.13 11.82
C GLY A 65 -18.25 0.97 10.56
N LEU A 66 -18.88 0.63 9.43
CA LEU A 66 -18.79 1.40 8.18
C LEU A 66 -19.44 2.77 8.30
N LEU A 67 -20.66 2.85 8.87
CA LEU A 67 -21.37 4.12 9.05
C LEU A 67 -20.70 5.05 10.07
N ASN A 68 -20.06 4.47 11.10
CA ASN A 68 -19.27 5.21 12.08
C ASN A 68 -17.87 5.62 11.54
N LEU A 69 -17.52 5.18 10.32
CA LEU A 69 -16.22 5.40 9.68
C LEU A 69 -15.03 4.89 10.51
N GLU A 70 -15.27 3.83 11.30
CA GLU A 70 -14.28 3.19 12.17
C GLU A 70 -13.25 2.39 11.38
N TRP A 71 -13.62 1.94 10.19
CA TRP A 71 -12.77 1.26 9.24
C TRP A 71 -13.39 1.35 7.84
N SER A 72 -12.62 0.99 6.82
CA SER A 72 -13.10 0.92 5.44
C SER A 72 -12.40 -0.21 4.68
N PRO A 73 -13.12 -1.04 3.91
CA PRO A 73 -12.50 -1.97 2.99
C PRO A 73 -11.91 -1.21 1.80
N ALA A 74 -10.98 -1.83 1.09
CA ALA A 74 -10.39 -1.21 -0.08
C ALA A 74 -11.44 -0.89 -1.16
N SER A 75 -11.10 0.08 -2.02
CA SER A 75 -12.01 0.62 -3.02
C SER A 75 -12.77 -0.40 -3.88
N PRO A 76 -12.18 -1.51 -4.37
CA PRO A 76 -12.92 -2.48 -5.17
C PRO A 76 -14.08 -3.13 -4.40
N CYS A 77 -13.93 -3.37 -3.10
CA CYS A 77 -15.02 -3.86 -2.25
C CYS A 77 -16.21 -2.88 -2.24
N LEU A 78 -15.95 -1.60 -1.95
CA LEU A 78 -16.98 -0.56 -1.93
C LEU A 78 -17.70 -0.43 -3.29
N MET A 79 -16.93 -0.52 -4.38
CA MET A 79 -17.43 -0.38 -5.75
C MET A 79 -18.24 -1.58 -6.23
N ASN A 80 -17.88 -2.80 -5.83
CA ASN A 80 -18.30 -4.02 -6.53
C ASN A 80 -19.09 -5.03 -5.67
N ALA A 81 -19.06 -4.95 -4.34
CA ALA A 81 -19.81 -5.87 -3.48
C ALA A 81 -21.31 -5.83 -3.80
N GLY A 82 -21.95 -6.98 -4.00
CA GLY A 82 -23.39 -7.04 -4.30
C GLY A 82 -23.74 -6.60 -5.72
N THR A 83 -22.75 -6.48 -6.60
CA THR A 83 -22.93 -6.20 -8.03
C THR A 83 -22.58 -7.44 -8.85
N PRO A 84 -23.02 -7.55 -10.12
CA PRO A 84 -22.61 -8.67 -10.98
C PRO A 84 -21.10 -8.83 -11.18
N LEU A 85 -20.30 -7.76 -10.99
CA LEU A 85 -18.85 -7.83 -11.15
C LEU A 85 -18.18 -8.56 -9.99
N GLN A 86 -18.63 -8.29 -8.76
CA GLN A 86 -18.27 -9.01 -7.51
C GLN A 86 -16.76 -9.24 -7.25
N GLN A 87 -15.86 -8.56 -7.98
CA GLN A 87 -14.41 -8.60 -7.75
C GLN A 87 -14.05 -7.58 -6.66
N LEU A 88 -13.63 -8.07 -5.48
CA LEU A 88 -13.47 -7.26 -4.27
C LEU A 88 -12.00 -6.94 -3.91
N SER A 89 -11.04 -7.68 -4.45
CA SER A 89 -9.60 -7.51 -4.21
C SER A 89 -8.98 -6.33 -4.98
N ALA A 90 -8.02 -5.66 -4.34
CA ALA A 90 -7.27 -4.56 -4.95
C ALA A 90 -5.90 -4.99 -5.50
N CYS A 91 -5.35 -6.09 -5.00
CA CYS A 91 -3.93 -6.43 -5.14
C CYS A 91 -3.78 -7.82 -5.74
N PHE A 92 -2.95 -7.92 -6.78
CA PHE A 92 -2.66 -9.15 -7.50
C PHE A 92 -1.17 -9.25 -7.81
N VAL A 93 -0.65 -10.48 -7.84
CA VAL A 93 0.73 -10.79 -8.24
C VAL A 93 0.69 -11.85 -9.33
N LEU A 94 1.34 -11.60 -10.46
CA LEU A 94 1.47 -12.55 -11.57
C LEU A 94 2.94 -12.84 -11.87
N ASP A 95 3.20 -13.97 -12.50
CA ASP A 95 4.53 -14.35 -12.99
C ASP A 95 4.58 -14.34 -14.52
N ILE A 96 5.79 -14.21 -15.06
CA ILE A 96 6.04 -14.25 -16.50
C ILE A 96 7.14 -15.27 -16.76
N GLU A 97 6.82 -16.40 -17.40
CA GLU A 97 7.82 -17.35 -17.88
C GLU A 97 8.46 -16.87 -19.19
N ASP A 98 9.67 -17.37 -19.49
CA ASP A 98 10.45 -17.00 -20.66
C ASP A 98 9.97 -17.65 -21.96
N SER A 99 8.71 -17.41 -22.31
CA SER A 99 8.09 -17.87 -23.56
C SER A 99 7.08 -16.85 -24.07
N MET A 100 6.91 -16.79 -25.39
CA MET A 100 5.90 -15.92 -26.02
C MET A 100 4.49 -16.23 -25.51
N GLU A 101 4.17 -17.50 -25.31
CA GLU A 101 2.89 -17.94 -24.79
C GLU A 101 2.64 -17.42 -23.37
N SER A 102 3.62 -17.51 -22.47
CA SER A 102 3.47 -16.99 -21.11
C SER A 102 3.43 -15.46 -21.11
N ILE A 103 4.28 -14.79 -21.88
CA ILE A 103 4.31 -13.32 -21.97
C ILE A 103 2.94 -12.78 -22.36
N PHE A 104 2.30 -13.34 -23.39
CA PHE A 104 0.99 -12.85 -23.83
C PHE A 104 -0.18 -13.39 -22.99
N THR A 105 -0.07 -14.59 -22.42
CA THR A 105 -1.09 -15.10 -21.48
C THR A 105 -1.12 -14.27 -20.21
N THR A 106 0.03 -13.95 -19.61
CA THR A 106 0.10 -13.09 -18.43
C THR A 106 -0.39 -11.68 -18.72
N LEU A 107 -0.14 -11.16 -19.93
CA LEU A 107 -0.68 -9.86 -20.36
C LEU A 107 -2.21 -9.87 -20.47
N LYS A 108 -2.78 -10.94 -21.07
CA LYS A 108 -4.23 -11.16 -21.14
C LYS A 108 -4.83 -11.28 -19.74
N ASP A 109 -4.21 -12.05 -18.86
CA ASP A 109 -4.63 -12.26 -17.48
C ASP A 109 -4.63 -10.93 -16.70
N ALA A 110 -3.57 -10.14 -16.84
CA ALA A 110 -3.50 -8.79 -16.27
C ALA A 110 -4.59 -7.88 -16.83
N ALA A 111 -4.90 -7.96 -18.12
CA ALA A 111 -5.95 -7.16 -18.73
C ALA A 111 -7.34 -7.45 -18.13
N LEU A 112 -7.64 -8.72 -17.85
CA LEU A 112 -8.87 -9.12 -17.17
C LEU A 112 -8.92 -8.57 -15.74
N ILE A 113 -7.79 -8.53 -15.03
CA ILE A 113 -7.70 -7.93 -13.70
C ILE A 113 -7.93 -6.41 -13.75
N TYR A 114 -7.26 -5.71 -14.65
CA TYR A 114 -7.41 -4.24 -14.79
C TYR A 114 -8.84 -3.85 -15.15
N LYS A 115 -9.51 -4.63 -16.01
CA LYS A 115 -10.94 -4.44 -16.35
C LYS A 115 -11.83 -4.39 -15.11
N THR A 116 -11.45 -5.09 -14.04
CA THR A 116 -12.20 -5.13 -12.77
C THR A 116 -11.68 -4.16 -11.70
N GLY A 117 -10.67 -3.35 -12.00
CA GLY A 117 -10.12 -2.33 -11.09
C GLY A 117 -9.00 -2.80 -10.15
N GLY A 118 -8.46 -4.00 -10.36
CA GLY A 118 -7.32 -4.54 -9.64
C GLY A 118 -5.98 -3.99 -10.14
N GLY A 119 -4.99 -3.90 -9.25
CA GLY A 119 -3.61 -3.58 -9.60
C GLY A 119 -2.72 -4.82 -9.58
N VAL A 120 -1.74 -4.91 -10.49
CA VAL A 120 -0.97 -6.13 -10.72
C VAL A 120 0.53 -5.91 -10.57
N GLY A 121 1.20 -6.75 -9.81
CA GLY A 121 2.65 -6.83 -9.81
C GLY A 121 3.18 -7.96 -10.68
N PHE A 122 4.35 -7.75 -11.28
CA PHE A 122 4.99 -8.66 -12.20
C PHE A 122 6.45 -8.88 -11.82
N HIS A 123 6.87 -10.13 -11.91
CA HIS A 123 8.27 -10.50 -11.88
C HIS A 123 8.81 -10.64 -13.30
N PHE A 124 9.80 -9.82 -13.67
CA PHE A 124 10.44 -9.87 -14.99
C PHE A 124 11.74 -10.70 -15.01
N GLY A 125 12.17 -11.23 -13.86
CA GLY A 125 13.49 -11.85 -13.70
C GLY A 125 13.68 -13.19 -14.41
N LYS A 126 12.61 -13.83 -14.90
CA LYS A 126 12.71 -15.07 -15.67
C LYS A 126 12.96 -14.82 -17.15
N LEU A 127 12.58 -13.65 -17.68
CA LEU A 127 12.74 -13.33 -19.11
C LEU A 127 14.21 -13.20 -19.46
N ARG A 128 14.66 -13.84 -20.54
CA ARG A 128 16.07 -13.76 -20.97
C ARG A 128 16.48 -12.34 -21.36
N GLU A 129 17.72 -12.00 -21.06
CA GLU A 129 18.31 -10.69 -21.28
C GLU A 129 18.37 -10.27 -22.76
N ARG A 130 18.54 -8.98 -23.00
CA ARG A 130 18.71 -8.45 -24.35
C ARG A 130 19.93 -9.07 -25.02
N GLY A 131 19.76 -9.54 -26.26
CA GLY A 131 20.85 -10.18 -27.00
C GLY A 131 21.00 -11.68 -26.73
N ALA A 132 20.24 -12.27 -25.79
CA ALA A 132 20.20 -13.71 -25.61
C ALA A 132 19.63 -14.41 -26.86
N LEU A 133 20.16 -15.57 -27.23
CA LEU A 133 19.72 -16.32 -28.39
C LEU A 133 18.29 -16.84 -28.22
N VAL A 134 17.47 -16.69 -29.26
CA VAL A 134 16.17 -17.35 -29.39
C VAL A 134 16.32 -18.58 -30.28
N SER A 135 16.35 -19.76 -29.67
CA SER A 135 16.75 -21.01 -30.33
C SER A 135 15.90 -21.39 -31.54
N THR A 136 14.62 -21.04 -31.52
CA THR A 136 13.61 -21.35 -32.55
C THR A 136 13.73 -20.47 -33.78
N THR A 137 13.91 -19.16 -33.61
CA THR A 137 13.97 -18.18 -34.71
C THR A 137 15.40 -17.85 -35.15
N LYS A 138 16.41 -18.29 -34.39
CA LYS A 138 17.83 -17.90 -34.53
C LYS A 138 18.07 -16.39 -34.41
N GLY A 139 17.08 -15.65 -33.93
CA GLY A 139 17.20 -14.23 -33.61
C GLY A 139 17.69 -13.98 -32.17
N TYR A 140 17.60 -12.73 -31.75
CA TYR A 140 18.05 -12.28 -30.42
C TYR A 140 16.87 -11.69 -29.63
N SER A 141 16.88 -11.91 -28.31
CA SER A 141 15.89 -11.36 -27.39
C SER A 141 15.95 -9.84 -27.34
N SER A 142 14.77 -9.21 -27.24
CA SER A 142 14.63 -7.77 -27.03
C SER A 142 14.96 -7.34 -25.59
N GLY A 143 14.99 -8.28 -24.65
CA GLY A 143 15.23 -8.04 -23.23
C GLY A 143 14.01 -7.53 -22.43
N THR A 144 14.19 -7.43 -21.13
CA THR A 144 13.15 -7.14 -20.14
C THR A 144 12.47 -5.77 -20.31
N VAL A 145 13.25 -4.72 -20.58
CA VAL A 145 12.72 -3.34 -20.73
C VAL A 145 11.81 -3.20 -21.97
N ALA A 146 12.08 -3.95 -23.03
CA ALA A 146 11.22 -3.94 -24.22
C ALA A 146 9.83 -4.52 -23.89
N TRP A 147 9.77 -5.63 -23.15
CA TRP A 147 8.52 -6.23 -22.71
C TRP A 147 7.79 -5.38 -21.66
N LEU A 148 8.53 -4.71 -20.77
CA LEU A 148 7.96 -3.73 -19.84
C LEU A 148 7.18 -2.63 -20.58
N LYS A 149 7.70 -2.10 -21.69
CA LYS A 149 7.02 -1.08 -22.51
C LYS A 149 5.74 -1.61 -23.17
N VAL A 150 5.75 -2.87 -23.62
CA VAL A 150 4.54 -3.53 -24.16
C VAL A 150 3.46 -3.62 -23.08
N TYR A 151 3.84 -4.04 -21.88
CA TYR A 151 2.93 -4.12 -20.74
C TYR A 151 2.41 -2.75 -20.33
N ASP A 152 3.28 -1.73 -20.22
CA ASP A 152 2.90 -0.35 -19.86
C ASP A 152 1.86 0.22 -20.83
N THR A 153 2.08 0.03 -22.13
CA THR A 153 1.15 0.45 -23.20
C THR A 153 -0.20 -0.25 -23.07
N ALA A 154 -0.21 -1.54 -22.75
CA ALA A 154 -1.45 -2.29 -22.55
C ALA A 154 -2.23 -1.77 -21.32
N VAL A 155 -1.55 -1.46 -20.21
CA VAL A 155 -2.21 -0.89 -19.02
C VAL A 155 -2.91 0.42 -19.38
N GLU A 156 -2.24 1.30 -20.13
CA GLU A 156 -2.80 2.59 -20.58
C GLU A 156 -4.08 2.38 -21.40
N ALA A 157 -4.03 1.49 -22.40
CA ALA A 157 -5.16 1.22 -23.29
C ALA A 157 -6.39 0.69 -22.55
N ILE A 158 -6.20 -0.13 -21.51
CA ILE A 158 -7.30 -0.74 -20.74
C ILE A 158 -7.86 0.26 -19.72
N ALA A 159 -6.99 1.06 -19.09
CA ALA A 159 -7.35 2.04 -18.08
C ALA A 159 -8.35 3.09 -18.59
N GLN A 160 -8.35 3.40 -19.90
CA GLN A 160 -9.25 4.38 -20.52
C GLN A 160 -10.74 4.00 -20.45
N GLY A 161 -11.09 2.74 -20.18
CA GLY A 161 -12.48 2.27 -20.04
C GLY A 161 -12.96 2.03 -18.60
N GLY A 162 -12.08 2.09 -17.60
CA GLY A 162 -12.37 1.67 -16.22
C GLY A 162 -12.70 2.81 -15.25
N LYS A 163 -13.37 2.50 -14.13
CA LYS A 163 -13.60 3.45 -13.01
C LYS A 163 -12.30 3.90 -12.30
N ARG A 164 -11.17 3.25 -12.60
CA ARG A 164 -9.85 3.47 -11.98
C ARG A 164 -8.74 3.30 -13.04
N ARG A 165 -7.70 4.12 -12.98
CA ARG A 165 -6.48 3.92 -13.78
C ARG A 165 -5.79 2.62 -13.37
N GLY A 166 -5.35 1.82 -14.33
CA GLY A 166 -4.54 0.64 -14.07
C GLY A 166 -3.22 1.03 -13.39
N ALA A 167 -2.75 0.20 -12.47
CA ALA A 167 -1.49 0.42 -11.76
C ALA A 167 -0.72 -0.91 -11.73
N ALA A 168 0.57 -0.84 -12.05
CA ALA A 168 1.44 -1.99 -12.12
C ALA A 168 2.71 -1.83 -11.28
N LEU A 169 3.27 -2.94 -10.81
CA LEU A 169 4.66 -3.01 -10.31
C LEU A 169 5.47 -3.94 -11.21
N GLY A 170 6.66 -3.52 -11.59
CA GLY A 170 7.66 -4.38 -12.21
C GLY A 170 8.81 -4.61 -11.24
N VAL A 171 9.23 -5.86 -11.09
CA VAL A 171 10.40 -6.22 -10.27
C VAL A 171 11.42 -6.99 -11.10
N LEU A 172 12.69 -6.56 -11.03
CA LEU A 172 13.81 -7.26 -11.64
C LEU A 172 14.90 -7.60 -10.58
N PRO A 173 15.43 -8.83 -10.55
CA PRO A 173 16.57 -9.20 -9.70
C PRO A 173 17.83 -8.40 -10.00
N VAL A 174 18.55 -8.02 -8.95
CA VAL A 174 19.80 -7.24 -9.07
C VAL A 174 20.89 -7.95 -9.88
N HIS A 175 20.87 -9.28 -9.93
CA HIS A 175 21.81 -10.09 -10.73
C HIS A 175 21.40 -10.24 -12.20
N HIS A 176 20.23 -9.73 -12.62
CA HIS A 176 19.78 -9.90 -14.00
C HIS A 176 20.68 -9.09 -14.97
N PRO A 177 21.06 -9.60 -16.15
CA PRO A 177 22.00 -8.90 -17.03
C PRO A 177 21.48 -7.55 -17.57
N ASP A 178 20.16 -7.39 -17.69
CA ASP A 178 19.50 -6.13 -18.08
C ASP A 178 19.39 -5.09 -16.94
N ILE A 179 19.91 -5.36 -15.73
CA ILE A 179 19.64 -4.54 -14.54
C ILE A 179 19.97 -3.05 -14.71
N LEU A 180 21.04 -2.70 -15.42
CA LEU A 180 21.38 -1.29 -15.68
C LEU A 180 20.35 -0.58 -16.56
N SER A 181 19.83 -1.27 -17.58
CA SER A 181 18.76 -0.73 -18.43
C SER A 181 17.45 -0.60 -17.66
N TRP A 182 17.18 -1.55 -16.75
CA TRP A 182 16.00 -1.50 -15.87
C TRP A 182 16.04 -0.32 -14.90
N ILE A 183 17.18 -0.12 -14.21
CA ILE A 183 17.40 1.01 -13.31
C ILE A 183 17.19 2.36 -14.03
N LYS A 184 17.58 2.44 -15.31
CA LYS A 184 17.45 3.64 -16.14
C LYS A 184 16.12 3.75 -16.90
N ALA A 185 15.20 2.79 -16.75
CA ALA A 185 14.03 2.67 -17.61
C ALA A 185 13.08 3.87 -17.54
N LYS A 186 13.12 4.65 -16.45
CA LYS A 186 12.31 5.87 -16.25
C LYS A 186 13.13 7.16 -16.25
N ALA A 187 14.39 7.10 -16.67
CA ALA A 187 15.22 8.31 -16.82
C ALA A 187 14.68 9.25 -17.91
N ILE A 188 13.99 8.70 -18.91
CA ILE A 188 13.25 9.47 -19.91
C ILE A 188 11.83 9.65 -19.37
N ASP A 189 11.46 10.90 -19.07
CA ASP A 189 10.15 11.22 -18.54
C ASP A 189 9.04 10.76 -19.50
N ARG A 190 7.95 10.24 -18.93
CA ARG A 190 6.73 9.80 -19.62
C ARG A 190 6.83 8.61 -20.57
N GLU A 191 7.97 7.92 -20.68
CA GLU A 191 8.04 6.71 -21.51
C GLU A 191 7.34 5.50 -20.85
N ILE A 192 7.39 5.41 -19.51
CA ILE A 192 6.74 4.38 -18.71
C ILE A 192 5.96 5.09 -17.61
N THR A 193 4.62 5.05 -17.68
CA THR A 193 3.78 5.88 -16.78
C THR A 193 2.84 5.11 -15.89
N ASN A 194 2.62 3.82 -16.18
CA ASN A 194 1.67 2.97 -15.47
C ASN A 194 2.36 1.96 -14.53
N PHE A 195 3.67 1.79 -14.67
CA PHE A 195 4.49 0.97 -13.79
C PHE A 195 5.22 1.78 -12.72
N ASN A 196 5.10 1.31 -11.48
CA ASN A 196 6.15 1.46 -10.48
C ASN A 196 7.25 0.41 -10.76
N LEU A 197 8.51 0.75 -10.55
CA LEU A 197 9.65 -0.16 -10.73
C LEU A 197 10.38 -0.39 -9.42
N SER A 198 10.79 -1.63 -9.19
CA SER A 198 11.66 -1.99 -8.07
C SER A 198 12.77 -2.94 -8.51
N VAL A 199 13.86 -2.93 -7.75
CA VAL A 199 14.94 -3.91 -7.86
C VAL A 199 14.86 -4.90 -6.70
N ALA A 200 14.87 -6.20 -7.01
CA ALA A 200 14.97 -7.24 -6.01
C ALA A 200 16.43 -7.39 -5.55
N ILE A 201 16.72 -6.85 -4.37
CA ILE A 201 18.04 -6.80 -3.73
C ILE A 201 18.23 -8.03 -2.84
N THR A 202 19.34 -8.74 -3.07
CA THR A 202 19.76 -9.89 -2.26
C THR A 202 20.73 -9.47 -1.14
N ASP A 203 20.78 -10.25 -0.07
CA ASP A 203 21.77 -10.10 1.00
C ASP A 203 23.20 -10.30 0.45
N GLU A 204 23.36 -11.11 -0.60
CA GLU A 204 24.63 -11.29 -1.32
C GLU A 204 25.12 -10.00 -1.99
N PHE A 205 24.23 -9.29 -2.70
CA PHE A 205 24.61 -8.04 -3.36
C PHE A 205 25.03 -6.98 -2.35
N ILE A 206 24.33 -6.86 -1.22
CA ILE A 206 24.71 -5.91 -0.16
C ILE A 206 26.09 -6.25 0.42
N ARG A 207 26.39 -7.55 0.66
CA ARG A 207 27.74 -7.95 1.09
C ARG A 207 28.82 -7.61 0.06
N ALA A 208 28.53 -7.76 -1.23
CA ALA A 208 29.47 -7.40 -2.29
C ALA A 208 29.71 -5.87 -2.33
N VAL A 209 28.67 -5.06 -2.13
CA VAL A 209 28.80 -3.59 -1.99
C VAL A 209 29.68 -3.24 -0.79
N ASP A 210 29.49 -3.90 0.35
CA ASP A 210 30.23 -3.63 1.59
C ASP A 210 31.72 -3.94 1.46
N ARG A 211 32.03 -5.05 0.78
CA ARG A 211 33.39 -5.54 0.58
C ARG A 211 34.10 -4.95 -0.64
N ASP A 212 33.42 -4.08 -1.39
CA ASP A 212 33.92 -3.52 -2.64
C ASP A 212 34.29 -4.60 -3.68
N GLU A 213 33.45 -5.64 -3.76
CA GLU A 213 33.65 -6.79 -4.63
C GLU A 213 32.95 -6.60 -6.00
N TYR A 214 33.36 -7.42 -6.96
CA TYR A 214 32.61 -7.62 -8.19
C TYR A 214 31.38 -8.48 -7.93
N PHE A 215 30.25 -8.11 -8.55
CA PHE A 215 29.00 -8.84 -8.52
C PHE A 215 28.71 -9.48 -9.88
N THR A 216 28.34 -10.75 -9.88
CA THR A 216 28.09 -11.53 -11.10
C THR A 216 26.66 -11.31 -11.58
N LEU A 217 26.51 -10.83 -12.81
CA LEU A 217 25.24 -10.79 -13.52
C LEU A 217 25.02 -12.13 -14.24
N SER A 218 23.93 -12.80 -13.93
CA SER A 218 23.63 -14.16 -14.38
C SER A 218 22.32 -14.19 -15.15
N SER A 219 22.36 -14.79 -16.34
CA SER A 219 21.17 -15.01 -17.16
C SER A 219 20.21 -15.98 -16.46
N PRO A 220 18.88 -15.77 -16.56
CA PRO A 220 17.91 -16.78 -16.12
C PRO A 220 18.05 -18.12 -16.87
N LEU A 221 18.82 -18.16 -17.97
CA LEU A 221 19.18 -19.37 -18.70
C LEU A 221 20.31 -20.19 -18.03
N GLY A 222 20.77 -19.78 -16.84
CA GLY A 222 21.66 -20.59 -16.00
C GLY A 222 23.17 -20.39 -16.23
N HIS A 223 23.58 -19.32 -16.91
CA HIS A 223 24.99 -19.00 -17.13
C HIS A 223 25.32 -17.55 -16.73
N SER A 224 26.57 -17.32 -16.31
CA SER A 224 27.07 -15.98 -16.02
C SER A 224 27.31 -15.20 -17.30
N VAL A 225 26.89 -13.93 -17.33
CA VAL A 225 27.04 -13.05 -18.51
C VAL A 225 28.23 -12.12 -18.35
N ARG A 226 28.34 -11.45 -17.19
CA ARG A 226 29.47 -10.56 -16.87
C ARG A 226 29.55 -10.27 -15.37
N GLN A 227 30.66 -9.68 -14.95
CA GLN A 227 30.81 -9.11 -13.62
C GLN A 227 30.82 -7.57 -13.68
N ILE A 228 30.33 -6.93 -12.62
CA ILE A 228 30.30 -5.47 -12.46
C ILE A 228 30.73 -5.11 -11.03
N PRO A 229 31.48 -4.02 -10.78
CA PRO A 229 31.73 -3.57 -9.41
C PRO A 229 30.41 -3.32 -8.68
N ALA A 230 30.20 -3.97 -7.54
CA ALA A 230 28.92 -3.90 -6.83
C ALA A 230 28.59 -2.46 -6.41
N ARG A 231 29.60 -1.67 -6.01
CA ARG A 231 29.44 -0.25 -5.67
C ARG A 231 28.97 0.61 -6.83
N GLU A 232 29.45 0.34 -8.05
CA GLU A 232 29.00 1.10 -9.23
C GLU A 232 27.50 0.87 -9.51
N LEU A 233 27.06 -0.39 -9.43
CA LEU A 233 25.64 -0.74 -9.59
C LEU A 233 24.78 -0.11 -8.48
N TRP A 234 25.26 -0.12 -7.24
CA TRP A 234 24.58 0.53 -6.12
C TRP A 234 24.47 2.04 -6.30
N ASN A 235 25.55 2.70 -6.73
CA ASN A 235 25.60 4.14 -6.95
C ASN A 235 24.63 4.56 -8.08
N GLU A 236 24.58 3.81 -9.17
CA GLU A 236 23.64 4.05 -10.26
C GLU A 236 22.18 3.91 -9.79
N LEU A 237 21.88 2.88 -9.00
CA LEU A 237 20.55 2.69 -8.40
C LEU A 237 20.15 3.90 -7.54
N CYS A 238 21.04 4.36 -6.65
CA CYS A 238 20.78 5.50 -5.79
C CYS A 238 20.62 6.80 -6.58
N TYR A 239 21.41 6.99 -7.64
CA TYR A 239 21.33 8.15 -8.52
C TYR A 239 19.99 8.21 -9.25
N GLN A 240 19.52 7.10 -9.83
CA GLN A 240 18.23 7.08 -10.53
C GLN A 240 17.05 7.30 -9.57
N ALA A 241 17.09 6.72 -8.37
CA ALA A 241 16.07 6.97 -7.36
C ALA A 241 16.06 8.45 -6.91
N TRP A 242 17.23 9.08 -6.80
CA TRP A 242 17.36 10.51 -6.50
C TRP A 242 16.81 11.41 -7.63
N SER A 243 17.02 11.03 -8.89
CA SER A 243 16.61 11.82 -10.05
C SER A 243 15.13 11.65 -10.41
N THR A 244 14.55 10.45 -10.27
CA THR A 244 13.20 10.11 -10.77
C THR A 244 12.22 9.63 -9.69
N GLY A 245 12.72 9.34 -8.48
CA GLY A 245 11.98 8.63 -7.42
C GLY A 245 11.96 7.11 -7.58
N GLU A 246 12.59 6.57 -8.62
CA GLU A 246 12.56 5.13 -8.96
C GLU A 246 13.93 4.64 -9.49
N PRO A 247 14.23 3.34 -9.41
CA PRO A 247 13.41 2.26 -8.84
C PRO A 247 13.42 2.24 -7.30
N GLY A 248 12.36 1.69 -6.71
CA GLY A 248 12.34 1.29 -5.30
C GLY A 248 13.19 0.05 -5.04
N LEU A 249 13.35 -0.30 -3.76
CA LEU A 249 14.03 -1.53 -3.35
C LEU A 249 13.04 -2.55 -2.80
N PHE A 250 13.20 -3.81 -3.23
CA PHE A 250 12.54 -4.97 -2.66
C PHE A 250 13.61 -5.92 -2.10
N PHE A 251 13.63 -6.16 -0.79
CA PHE A 251 14.61 -7.02 -0.15
C PHE A 251 14.14 -8.48 -0.18
N ILE A 252 14.43 -9.17 -1.29
CA ILE A 252 13.83 -10.46 -1.64
C ILE A 252 14.12 -11.56 -0.61
N ASP A 253 15.31 -11.57 -0.01
CA ASP A 253 15.70 -12.60 0.95
C ASP A 253 14.93 -12.44 2.28
N ARG A 254 14.62 -11.21 2.68
CA ARG A 254 13.77 -10.94 3.87
C ARG A 254 12.34 -11.36 3.64
N ALA A 255 11.78 -10.96 2.50
CA ALA A 255 10.43 -11.35 2.14
C ALA A 255 10.26 -12.88 2.12
N ASN A 256 11.26 -13.61 1.62
CA ASN A 256 11.20 -15.08 1.57
C ASN A 256 11.47 -15.77 2.91
N ARG A 257 12.22 -15.15 3.84
CA ARG A 257 12.34 -15.66 5.22
C ARG A 257 10.99 -15.70 5.94
N ASP A 258 10.12 -14.75 5.63
CA ASP A 258 8.78 -14.62 6.21
C ASP A 258 7.67 -15.16 5.31
N ASN A 259 7.98 -15.84 4.20
CA ASN A 259 6.97 -16.36 3.28
C ASN A 259 6.08 -17.37 4.00
N PRO A 260 4.77 -17.11 4.15
CA PRO A 260 3.89 -18.02 4.87
C PRO A 260 3.63 -19.32 4.08
N ASN A 261 3.75 -19.29 2.75
CA ASN A 261 3.41 -20.41 1.87
C ASN A 261 4.59 -20.83 0.97
N PRO A 262 5.74 -21.25 1.55
CA PRO A 262 6.93 -21.57 0.77
C PRO A 262 6.78 -22.80 -0.12
N HIS A 263 5.82 -23.69 0.18
CA HIS A 263 5.51 -24.87 -0.62
C HIS A 263 4.89 -24.55 -1.99
N PHE A 264 4.37 -23.34 -2.20
CA PHE A 264 3.94 -22.86 -3.53
C PHE A 264 5.04 -22.14 -4.30
N GLY A 265 6.21 -21.94 -3.69
CA GLY A 265 7.36 -21.29 -4.32
C GLY A 265 7.83 -20.03 -3.59
N ARG A 266 8.65 -19.24 -4.27
CA ARG A 266 9.26 -18.02 -3.72
C ARG A 266 8.42 -16.79 -4.02
N ILE A 267 8.53 -15.79 -3.15
CA ILE A 267 8.04 -14.44 -3.38
C ILE A 267 9.07 -13.71 -4.24
N TYR A 268 8.65 -13.24 -5.42
CA TYR A 268 9.50 -12.50 -6.35
C TYR A 268 9.18 -11.00 -6.42
N GLY A 269 8.11 -10.57 -5.76
CA GLY A 269 7.64 -9.19 -5.73
C GLY A 269 6.31 -9.09 -4.98
N GLY A 270 5.64 -7.95 -5.14
CA GLY A 270 4.32 -7.70 -4.55
C GLY A 270 3.36 -7.06 -5.53
N ASN A 271 2.26 -6.53 -5.01
CA ASN A 271 1.31 -5.71 -5.77
C ASN A 271 1.88 -4.30 -6.08
N PRO A 272 1.17 -3.42 -6.82
CA PRO A 272 1.67 -2.10 -7.24
C PRO A 272 2.28 -1.21 -6.16
N CYS A 273 1.81 -1.32 -4.92
CA CYS A 273 2.23 -0.49 -3.80
C CYS A 273 3.16 -1.23 -2.81
N SER A 274 3.53 -2.48 -3.12
CA SER A 274 4.48 -3.33 -2.41
C SER A 274 4.15 -3.66 -0.95
N GLU A 275 2.90 -3.45 -0.50
CA GLU A 275 2.43 -3.86 0.83
C GLU A 275 2.05 -5.35 0.88
N PHE A 276 1.60 -5.92 -0.24
CA PHE A 276 1.22 -7.32 -0.32
C PHE A 276 2.29 -8.09 -1.08
N LEU A 277 3.06 -8.89 -0.34
CA LEU A 277 4.11 -9.76 -0.85
C LEU A 277 3.62 -11.20 -0.80
N ALA A 278 3.55 -11.86 -1.95
CA ALA A 278 3.03 -13.22 -2.03
C ALA A 278 3.63 -13.97 -3.22
N VAL A 279 3.43 -15.29 -3.22
CA VAL A 279 3.75 -16.14 -4.37
C VAL A 279 2.89 -15.76 -5.58
N PRO A 280 3.33 -16.05 -6.81
CA PRO A 280 2.56 -15.69 -7.99
C PRO A 280 1.15 -16.29 -8.03
N TYR A 281 0.26 -15.61 -8.74
CA TYR A 281 -1.18 -15.88 -8.79
C TYR A 281 -1.88 -15.78 -7.43
N SER A 282 -1.39 -14.89 -6.56
CA SER A 282 -2.07 -14.53 -5.32
C SER A 282 -2.84 -13.22 -5.47
N SER A 283 -3.93 -13.09 -4.72
CA SER A 283 -4.67 -11.84 -4.51
C SER A 283 -4.79 -11.52 -3.03
N CYS A 284 -5.11 -10.27 -2.69
CA CYS A 284 -5.34 -9.87 -1.30
C CYS A 284 -6.57 -8.98 -1.15
N ASN A 285 -7.36 -9.29 -0.12
CA ASN A 285 -8.44 -8.48 0.37
C ASN A 285 -7.93 -7.54 1.46
N LEU A 286 -8.09 -6.23 1.24
CA LEU A 286 -7.56 -5.20 2.12
C LEU A 286 -8.69 -4.45 2.84
N ALA A 287 -8.46 -4.13 4.12
CA ALA A 287 -9.26 -3.16 4.86
C ALA A 287 -8.36 -2.39 5.84
N SER A 288 -8.74 -1.16 6.17
CA SER A 288 -7.96 -0.31 7.07
C SER A 288 -8.82 0.26 8.19
N ILE A 289 -8.36 0.10 9.42
CA ILE A 289 -8.99 0.67 10.62
C ILE A 289 -8.62 2.17 10.73
N ASN A 290 -9.62 3.01 10.97
CA ASN A 290 -9.42 4.42 11.27
C ASN A 290 -9.05 4.58 12.75
N LEU A 291 -7.76 4.73 13.05
CA LEU A 291 -7.27 4.80 14.42
C LEU A 291 -7.85 6.01 15.18
N GLU A 292 -8.15 7.10 14.50
CA GLU A 292 -8.72 8.32 15.11
C GLU A 292 -10.10 8.09 15.74
N LYS A 293 -10.88 7.13 15.22
CA LYS A 293 -12.19 6.73 15.80
C LYS A 293 -12.08 5.89 17.07
N HIS A 294 -10.86 5.60 17.50
CA HIS A 294 -10.51 4.87 18.70
C HIS A 294 -9.85 5.79 19.74
N LEU A 295 -9.95 7.11 19.56
CA LEU A 295 -9.60 8.08 20.59
C LEU A 295 -10.80 8.34 21.49
N ARG A 296 -10.56 8.46 22.79
CA ARG A 296 -11.54 8.87 23.80
C ARG A 296 -11.04 10.10 24.54
N LYS A 297 -11.91 11.10 24.68
CA LYS A 297 -11.60 12.33 25.43
C LYS A 297 -11.82 12.06 26.92
N LEU A 298 -10.81 12.32 27.74
CA LEU A 298 -10.87 12.31 29.20
C LEU A 298 -10.60 13.71 29.75
N ASN A 299 -10.85 13.91 31.05
CA ASN A 299 -10.51 15.15 31.74
C ASN A 299 -8.98 15.29 31.80
N GLY A 300 -8.39 15.95 30.81
CA GLY A 300 -6.93 16.16 30.71
C GLY A 300 -6.32 15.87 29.34
N GLY A 301 -7.09 15.37 28.37
CA GLY A 301 -6.58 15.12 27.01
C GLY A 301 -7.27 13.96 26.31
N TRP A 302 -6.62 13.42 25.29
CA TRP A 302 -7.06 12.22 24.59
C TRP A 302 -6.31 10.99 25.07
N GLU A 303 -7.00 9.85 25.12
CA GLU A 303 -6.37 8.54 25.23
C GLU A 303 -6.78 7.63 24.06
N PHE A 304 -6.02 6.56 23.85
CA PHE A 304 -6.36 5.53 22.88
C PHE A 304 -7.19 4.42 23.55
N ASP A 305 -8.38 4.15 23.03
CA ASP A 305 -9.31 3.12 23.49
C ASP A 305 -8.93 1.76 22.88
N TRP A 306 -8.07 1.04 23.60
CA TRP A 306 -7.57 -0.28 23.22
C TRP A 306 -8.66 -1.34 23.11
N GLU A 307 -9.73 -1.25 23.91
CA GLU A 307 -10.80 -2.25 23.91
C GLU A 307 -11.76 -2.06 22.74
N LYS A 308 -12.07 -0.80 22.40
CA LYS A 308 -12.75 -0.50 21.14
C LYS A 308 -11.91 -0.98 19.96
N PHE A 309 -10.60 -0.72 19.98
CA PHE A 309 -9.70 -1.15 18.91
C PHE A 309 -9.69 -2.68 18.74
N ARG A 310 -9.61 -3.44 19.84
CA ARG A 310 -9.78 -4.91 19.86
C ARG A 310 -11.06 -5.33 19.16
N THR A 311 -12.19 -4.77 19.58
CA THR A 311 -13.52 -5.10 19.04
C THR A 311 -13.59 -4.85 17.52
N THR A 312 -13.02 -3.72 17.07
CA THR A 312 -12.93 -3.38 15.65
C THR A 312 -12.05 -4.37 14.89
N ILE A 313 -10.87 -4.73 15.40
CA ILE A 313 -9.96 -5.69 14.76
C ILE A 313 -10.66 -7.02 14.50
N HIS A 314 -11.29 -7.61 15.50
CA HIS A 314 -11.99 -8.90 15.36
C HIS A 314 -13.13 -8.81 14.33
N THR A 315 -13.86 -7.69 14.32
CA THR A 315 -14.91 -7.43 13.33
C THR A 315 -14.35 -7.39 11.92
N VAL A 316 -13.26 -6.63 11.69
CA VAL A 316 -12.67 -6.46 10.36
C VAL A 316 -11.99 -7.74 9.87
N VAL A 317 -11.34 -8.52 10.75
CA VAL A 317 -10.78 -9.83 10.38
C VAL A 317 -11.87 -10.76 9.85
N ARG A 318 -13.03 -10.83 10.51
CA ARG A 318 -14.16 -11.64 10.01
C ARG A 318 -14.75 -11.10 8.72
N PHE A 319 -14.87 -9.77 8.60
CA PHE A 319 -15.28 -9.14 7.34
C PHE A 319 -14.37 -9.55 6.18
N LEU A 320 -13.04 -9.52 6.39
CA LEU A 320 -12.05 -9.89 5.39
C LEU A 320 -12.08 -11.39 5.06
N ASP A 321 -12.35 -12.28 6.03
CA ASP A 321 -12.56 -13.72 5.77
C ASP A 321 -13.81 -13.95 4.91
N ASN A 322 -14.94 -13.30 5.25
CA ASN A 322 -16.17 -13.37 4.47
C ASN A 322 -15.96 -12.81 3.05
N MET A 323 -15.16 -11.75 2.93
CA MET A 323 -14.81 -11.18 1.63
C MET A 323 -14.04 -12.15 0.74
N ILE A 324 -13.32 -13.15 1.27
CA ILE A 324 -12.70 -14.19 0.44
C ILE A 324 -13.78 -15.06 -0.21
N ASP A 325 -14.80 -15.44 0.55
CA ASP A 325 -15.87 -16.32 0.09
C ASP A 325 -16.86 -15.59 -0.84
N ALA A 326 -17.10 -14.29 -0.60
CA ALA A 326 -17.96 -13.46 -1.44
C ALA A 326 -17.33 -13.01 -2.77
N ASN A 327 -16.02 -13.19 -2.95
CA ASN A 327 -15.27 -12.58 -4.06
C ASN A 327 -15.26 -13.47 -5.30
N VAL A 328 -15.49 -12.85 -6.46
CA VAL A 328 -15.39 -13.49 -7.77
C VAL A 328 -14.17 -12.94 -8.49
N LEU A 329 -13.09 -13.73 -8.48
CA LEU A 329 -11.85 -13.36 -9.15
C LEU A 329 -11.91 -13.64 -10.66
N PRO A 330 -11.27 -12.79 -11.48
CA PRO A 330 -11.41 -12.85 -12.94
C PRO A 330 -10.71 -14.07 -13.55
N LEU A 331 -9.87 -14.79 -12.79
CA LEU A 331 -9.11 -15.95 -13.25
C LEU A 331 -9.33 -17.12 -12.28
N PRO A 332 -9.64 -18.34 -12.77
CA PRO A 332 -9.81 -19.51 -11.91
C PRO A 332 -8.61 -19.79 -11.01
N LYS A 333 -7.38 -19.66 -11.54
CA LYS A 333 -6.14 -19.88 -10.78
C LYS A 333 -5.99 -18.91 -9.59
N LEU A 334 -6.44 -17.67 -9.74
CA LEU A 334 -6.45 -16.71 -8.63
C LEU A 334 -7.48 -17.13 -7.57
N GLN A 335 -8.67 -17.58 -7.99
CA GLN A 335 -9.72 -18.05 -7.09
C GLN A 335 -9.26 -19.26 -6.28
N GLU A 336 -8.66 -20.25 -6.94
CA GLU A 336 -8.10 -21.45 -6.31
C GLU A 336 -7.04 -21.08 -5.27
N MET A 337 -6.08 -20.22 -5.63
CA MET A 337 -5.03 -19.77 -4.71
C MET A 337 -5.60 -18.99 -3.52
N ALA A 338 -6.55 -18.07 -3.75
CA ALA A 338 -7.18 -17.29 -2.69
C ALA A 338 -7.96 -18.17 -1.71
N LEU A 339 -8.70 -19.18 -2.19
CA LEU A 339 -9.42 -20.12 -1.33
C LEU A 339 -8.46 -21.06 -0.58
N ALA A 340 -7.36 -21.47 -1.21
CA ALA A 340 -6.37 -22.35 -0.60
C ALA A 340 -5.59 -21.66 0.52
N THR A 341 -5.15 -20.42 0.30
CA THR A 341 -4.25 -19.69 1.21
C THR A 341 -4.95 -18.68 2.11
N ARG A 342 -6.17 -18.27 1.75
CA ARG A 342 -7.03 -17.31 2.48
C ARG A 342 -6.28 -16.06 3.00
N PRO A 343 -5.52 -15.33 2.16
CA PRO A 343 -4.74 -14.20 2.63
C PRO A 343 -5.65 -12.99 2.87
N ILE A 344 -5.47 -12.33 4.02
CA ILE A 344 -6.08 -11.03 4.31
C ILE A 344 -4.99 -9.99 4.55
N GLY A 345 -5.31 -8.73 4.31
CA GLY A 345 -4.42 -7.61 4.62
C GLY A 345 -5.15 -6.56 5.44
N LEU A 346 -5.21 -6.80 6.73
CA LEU A 346 -5.65 -5.81 7.71
C LEU A 346 -4.56 -4.75 7.88
N GLY A 347 -4.94 -3.49 7.72
CA GLY A 347 -4.09 -2.34 7.99
C GLY A 347 -4.81 -1.30 8.82
N PHE A 348 -4.24 -0.10 8.85
CA PHE A 348 -4.79 1.04 9.55
C PHE A 348 -4.55 2.33 8.78
N MET A 349 -5.21 3.40 9.19
CA MET A 349 -5.04 4.79 8.77
C MET A 349 -5.24 5.71 9.96
N GLY A 350 -4.79 6.96 9.85
CA GLY A 350 -4.97 7.94 10.91
C GLY A 350 -3.81 8.03 11.92
N LEU A 351 -2.68 7.34 11.71
CA LEU A 351 -1.60 7.30 12.72
C LEU A 351 -1.08 8.70 13.08
N ALA A 352 -0.86 9.57 12.08
CA ALA A 352 -0.35 10.92 12.33
C ALA A 352 -1.30 11.73 13.23
N ARG A 353 -2.61 11.57 13.04
CA ARG A 353 -3.62 12.29 13.83
C ARG A 353 -3.79 11.75 15.24
N VAL A 354 -3.65 10.43 15.41
CA VAL A 354 -3.60 9.81 16.73
C VAL A 354 -2.39 10.30 17.52
N LEU A 355 -1.20 10.33 16.90
CA LEU A 355 -0.01 10.85 17.56
C LEU A 355 -0.19 12.33 17.97
N LYS A 356 -0.75 13.17 17.09
CA LYS A 356 -1.07 14.57 17.43
C LYS A 356 -2.07 14.70 18.58
N ALA A 357 -3.14 13.91 18.58
CA ALA A 357 -4.15 13.94 19.64
C ALA A 357 -3.58 13.52 21.01
N LEU A 358 -2.63 12.59 21.00
CA LEU A 358 -1.90 12.13 22.19
C LEU A 358 -0.70 13.03 22.54
N GLU A 359 -0.52 14.15 21.84
CA GLU A 359 0.60 15.09 22.01
C GLU A 359 1.99 14.43 21.83
N LEU A 360 2.08 13.46 20.91
CA LEU A 360 3.31 12.74 20.58
C LEU A 360 3.83 13.19 19.21
N GLY A 361 5.13 13.52 19.13
CA GLY A 361 5.78 13.82 17.87
C GLY A 361 6.06 12.57 17.04
N TYR A 362 5.71 12.59 15.75
CA TYR A 362 5.94 11.45 14.83
C TYR A 362 7.41 10.99 14.79
N HIS A 363 8.34 11.93 14.89
CA HIS A 363 9.77 11.70 14.77
C HIS A 363 10.46 11.34 16.12
N THR A 364 9.73 11.34 17.24
CA THR A 364 10.31 11.14 18.57
C THR A 364 10.36 9.66 18.96
N GLY A 365 11.05 9.33 20.05
CA GLY A 365 11.10 7.97 20.59
C GLY A 365 9.73 7.51 21.06
N GLU A 366 9.01 8.39 21.77
CA GLU A 366 7.69 8.17 22.34
C GLU A 366 6.64 7.89 21.26
N GLY A 367 6.63 8.68 20.18
CA GLY A 367 5.74 8.44 19.05
C GLY A 367 5.97 7.08 18.39
N ARG A 368 7.24 6.66 18.26
CA ARG A 368 7.58 5.32 17.77
C ARG A 368 7.20 4.22 18.76
N SER A 369 7.39 4.42 20.06
CA SER A 369 6.98 3.45 21.09
C SER A 369 5.47 3.24 21.12
N PHE A 370 4.69 4.30 20.93
CA PHE A 370 3.24 4.17 20.75
C PHE A 370 2.90 3.37 19.48
N ALA A 371 3.50 3.73 18.34
CA ALA A 371 3.25 3.03 17.08
C ALA A 371 3.63 1.53 17.15
N GLN A 372 4.73 1.21 17.83
CA GLN A 372 5.15 -0.18 18.10
C GLN A 372 4.11 -0.91 18.96
N SER A 373 3.66 -0.30 20.05
CA SER A 373 2.65 -0.88 20.93
C SER A 373 1.33 -1.14 20.20
N MET A 374 0.91 -0.17 19.36
CA MET A 374 -0.27 -0.30 18.52
C MET A 374 -0.14 -1.41 17.48
N ALA A 375 0.99 -1.49 16.78
CA ALA A 375 1.25 -2.54 15.79
C ALA A 375 1.32 -3.94 16.44
N SER A 376 1.96 -4.04 17.60
CA SER A 376 2.00 -5.28 18.40
C SER A 376 0.59 -5.72 18.81
N PHE A 377 -0.23 -4.80 19.33
CA PHE A 377 -1.61 -5.09 19.71
C PHE A 377 -2.45 -5.52 18.51
N LEU A 378 -2.36 -4.80 17.39
CA LEU A 378 -3.03 -5.15 16.13
C LEU A 378 -2.71 -6.57 15.70
N ARG A 379 -1.43 -6.96 15.78
CA ARG A 379 -0.96 -8.30 15.42
C ARG A 379 -1.51 -9.37 16.34
N GLN A 380 -1.42 -9.16 17.65
CA GLN A 380 -1.91 -10.13 18.64
C GLN A 380 -3.41 -10.39 18.46
N GLU A 381 -4.20 -9.32 18.28
CA GLU A 381 -5.64 -9.44 18.11
C GLU A 381 -6.06 -9.98 16.74
N ALA A 382 -5.34 -9.66 15.67
CA ALA A 382 -5.59 -10.26 14.36
C ALA A 382 -5.30 -11.77 14.35
N GLU A 383 -4.22 -12.21 15.01
CA GLU A 383 -3.95 -13.63 15.22
C GLU A 383 -5.03 -14.30 16.08
N ALA A 384 -5.46 -13.66 17.17
CA ALA A 384 -6.53 -14.17 18.03
C ALA A 384 -7.86 -14.34 17.26
N ALA A 385 -8.25 -13.33 16.48
CA ALA A 385 -9.43 -13.41 15.61
C ALA A 385 -9.31 -14.53 14.56
N SER A 386 -8.14 -14.68 13.94
CA SER A 386 -7.91 -15.75 12.97
C SER A 386 -7.90 -17.15 13.62
N ARG A 387 -7.39 -17.31 14.84
CA ARG A 387 -7.49 -18.56 15.61
C ARG A 387 -8.94 -18.89 15.96
N ALA A 388 -9.72 -17.90 16.38
CA ALA A 388 -11.15 -18.08 16.66
C ALA A 388 -11.90 -18.56 15.41
N LEU A 389 -11.68 -17.91 14.27
CA LEU A 389 -12.25 -18.34 12.99
C LEU A 389 -11.74 -19.72 12.55
N ALA A 390 -10.50 -20.08 12.86
CA ALA A 390 -9.99 -21.42 12.58
C ALA A 390 -10.72 -22.50 13.38
N GLY A 391 -11.12 -22.19 14.63
CA GLY A 391 -11.94 -23.07 15.46
C GLY A 391 -13.37 -23.22 14.91
N GLU A 392 -13.94 -22.14 14.38
CA GLU A 392 -15.32 -22.11 13.86
C GLU A 392 -15.44 -22.69 12.43
N ARG A 393 -14.48 -22.33 11.55
CA ARG A 393 -14.56 -22.54 10.10
C ARG A 393 -13.45 -23.45 9.56
N GLY A 394 -12.55 -23.91 10.42
CA GLY A 394 -11.36 -24.67 10.05
C GLY A 394 -10.17 -23.80 9.67
N VAL A 395 -8.97 -24.37 9.79
CA VAL A 395 -7.73 -23.76 9.29
C VAL A 395 -7.77 -23.57 7.76
N TYR A 396 -6.97 -22.66 7.21
CA TYR A 396 -6.93 -22.51 5.75
C TYR A 396 -6.44 -23.81 5.07
N PRO A 397 -6.96 -24.16 3.88
CA PRO A 397 -6.68 -25.46 3.25
C PRO A 397 -5.19 -25.75 3.01
N ALA A 398 -4.41 -24.74 2.63
CA ALA A 398 -2.97 -24.87 2.38
C ALA A 398 -2.09 -24.75 3.64
N TRP A 399 -2.64 -25.00 4.82
CA TRP A 399 -1.87 -24.90 6.08
C TRP A 399 -0.75 -25.93 6.15
N SER A 400 -0.94 -27.13 5.61
CA SER A 400 0.15 -28.12 5.57
C SER A 400 1.24 -27.71 4.57
N GLY A 401 2.50 -27.83 4.97
CA GLY A 401 3.68 -27.32 4.25
C GLY A 401 3.95 -25.83 4.46
N SER A 402 3.15 -25.13 5.27
CA SER A 402 3.29 -23.70 5.50
C SER A 402 4.29 -23.35 6.60
N LEU A 403 4.68 -22.07 6.68
CA LEU A 403 5.45 -21.55 7.82
C LEU A 403 4.67 -21.70 9.14
N TRP A 404 3.34 -21.64 9.08
CA TRP A 404 2.47 -21.73 10.26
C TRP A 404 2.38 -23.14 10.82
N GLU A 405 2.36 -24.17 9.96
CA GLU A 405 2.49 -25.57 10.39
C GLU A 405 3.83 -25.81 11.06
N LYS A 406 4.93 -25.31 10.47
CA LYS A 406 6.28 -25.39 11.09
C LYS A 406 6.33 -24.75 12.48
N LYS A 407 5.54 -23.68 12.70
CA LYS A 407 5.41 -22.99 14.00
C LYS A 407 4.39 -23.65 14.94
N GLY A 408 3.64 -24.65 14.50
CA GLY A 408 2.57 -25.28 15.28
C GLY A 408 1.36 -24.37 15.52
N VAL A 409 1.18 -23.32 14.71
CA VAL A 409 0.15 -22.30 14.89
C VAL A 409 -0.99 -22.52 13.89
N ARG A 410 -2.21 -22.75 14.39
CA ARG A 410 -3.40 -23.02 13.58
C ARG A 410 -4.20 -21.73 13.34
N LEU A 411 -4.24 -21.25 12.09
CA LEU A 411 -4.90 -20.00 11.70
C LEU A 411 -5.90 -20.24 10.55
N ARG A 412 -6.86 -19.32 10.43
CA ARG A 412 -7.81 -19.25 9.30
C ARG A 412 -7.18 -18.63 8.05
N HIS A 413 -6.08 -17.90 8.20
CA HIS A 413 -5.46 -17.11 7.13
C HIS A 413 -3.95 -17.36 7.07
N SER A 414 -3.37 -17.39 5.87
CA SER A 414 -1.91 -17.49 5.70
C SER A 414 -1.19 -16.15 5.89
N ASN A 415 -1.87 -15.02 5.61
CA ASN A 415 -1.42 -13.66 5.85
C ASN A 415 -2.50 -12.89 6.61
N LEU A 416 -2.10 -12.00 7.52
CA LEU A 416 -3.00 -11.22 8.36
C LEU A 416 -2.89 -9.71 8.11
N LEU A 417 -1.67 -9.17 8.12
CA LEU A 417 -1.42 -7.74 8.16
C LEU A 417 -0.71 -7.23 6.90
N SER A 418 -1.20 -6.11 6.38
CA SER A 418 -0.61 -5.42 5.24
C SER A 418 -0.95 -3.94 5.33
N ILE A 419 0.06 -3.08 5.41
CA ILE A 419 -0.18 -1.63 5.56
C ILE A 419 -0.14 -0.97 4.19
N ALA A 420 -1.31 -0.91 3.56
CA ALA A 420 -1.51 -0.31 2.25
C ALA A 420 -1.53 1.22 2.28
N PRO A 421 -1.30 1.89 1.13
CA PRO A 421 -1.68 3.29 0.99
C PRO A 421 -3.20 3.41 1.12
N THR A 422 -3.67 4.32 1.97
CA THR A 422 -5.10 4.55 2.16
C THR A 422 -5.59 5.79 1.42
N GLY A 423 -4.94 6.17 0.32
CA GLY A 423 -5.14 7.43 -0.42
C GLY A 423 -6.60 7.87 -0.56
N THR A 424 -7.46 6.98 -1.10
CA THR A 424 -8.90 7.30 -1.20
C THR A 424 -9.66 7.02 0.09
N ILE A 425 -9.49 5.85 0.72
CA ILE A 425 -10.35 5.47 1.86
C ILE A 425 -10.12 6.35 3.10
N ALA A 426 -8.90 6.85 3.34
CA ALA A 426 -8.65 7.85 4.38
C ALA A 426 -9.32 9.19 4.09
N THR A 427 -9.46 9.54 2.81
CA THR A 427 -10.22 10.74 2.40
C THR A 427 -11.72 10.53 2.64
N LEU A 428 -12.23 9.33 2.35
CA LEU A 428 -13.64 8.98 2.60
C LEU A 428 -13.96 9.00 4.10
N THR A 429 -13.04 8.57 4.95
CA THR A 429 -13.19 8.56 6.41
C THR A 429 -12.64 9.83 7.09
N ASN A 430 -12.23 10.83 6.31
CA ASN A 430 -11.70 12.12 6.76
C ASN A 430 -10.57 12.02 7.81
N THR A 431 -9.53 11.23 7.54
CA THR A 431 -8.37 11.04 8.41
C THR A 431 -7.03 11.08 7.64
N SER A 432 -5.91 11.01 8.35
CA SER A 432 -4.57 10.93 7.74
C SER A 432 -4.28 9.55 7.13
N TRP A 433 -3.34 9.49 6.19
CA TRP A 433 -3.09 8.28 5.41
C TRP A 433 -2.22 7.27 6.15
N SER A 434 -2.68 6.02 6.19
CA SER A 434 -1.96 4.86 6.72
C SER A 434 -1.11 5.15 7.95
N LEU A 435 0.20 4.90 7.83
CA LEU A 435 1.23 5.29 8.76
C LEU A 435 1.96 6.59 8.34
N GLU A 436 1.58 7.20 7.22
CA GLU A 436 2.25 8.39 6.72
C GLU A 436 2.03 9.59 7.66
N PRO A 437 3.04 10.45 7.87
CA PRO A 437 2.80 11.75 8.46
C PRO A 437 1.93 12.59 7.52
N GLU A 438 1.26 13.61 8.06
CA GLU A 438 0.55 14.54 7.18
C GLU A 438 1.52 15.26 6.24
N PHE A 439 1.06 15.58 5.03
CA PHE A 439 1.93 16.14 3.99
C PHE A 439 2.43 17.54 4.35
N ALA A 440 1.51 18.41 4.80
CA ALA A 440 1.75 19.82 5.13
C ALA A 440 0.58 20.36 5.98
N PRO A 441 0.74 21.48 6.70
CA PRO A 441 -0.34 22.10 7.49
C PRO A 441 -1.48 22.61 6.60
N VAL A 442 -1.14 23.13 5.43
CA VAL A 442 -2.09 23.55 4.40
C VAL A 442 -1.55 23.07 3.05
N TYR A 443 -2.39 22.43 2.24
CA TYR A 443 -1.99 21.95 0.93
C TYR A 443 -3.14 21.90 -0.06
N GLN A 444 -2.76 21.85 -1.33
CA GLN A 444 -3.64 21.62 -2.45
C GLN A 444 -3.70 20.13 -2.77
N ARG A 445 -4.91 19.58 -2.90
CA ARG A 445 -5.15 18.24 -3.44
C ARG A 445 -5.80 18.33 -4.81
N ARG A 446 -5.21 17.66 -5.79
CA ARG A 446 -5.83 17.43 -7.11
C ARG A 446 -6.62 16.12 -7.09
N ILE A 447 -7.88 16.15 -7.48
CA ILE A 447 -8.71 14.95 -7.69
C ILE A 447 -8.90 14.65 -9.19
N LEU A 448 -9.46 13.47 -9.48
CA LEU A 448 -9.83 13.07 -10.84
C LEU A 448 -10.72 14.14 -11.50
N GLY A 449 -10.51 14.38 -12.80
CA GLY A 449 -11.14 15.47 -13.53
C GLY A 449 -10.47 16.85 -13.34
N GLY A 450 -9.27 16.90 -12.72
CA GLY A 450 -8.46 18.11 -12.63
C GLY A 450 -8.91 19.12 -11.58
N LYS A 451 -9.96 18.82 -10.81
CA LYS A 451 -10.47 19.69 -9.74
C LYS A 451 -9.48 19.75 -8.59
N VAL A 452 -9.48 20.90 -7.92
CA VAL A 452 -8.52 21.25 -6.88
C VAL A 452 -9.26 21.59 -5.59
N PHE A 453 -8.79 21.03 -4.48
CA PHE A 453 -9.29 21.29 -3.13
C PHE A 453 -8.15 21.79 -2.24
N TRP A 454 -8.43 22.81 -1.44
CA TRP A 454 -7.53 23.25 -0.38
C TRP A 454 -7.94 22.57 0.92
N GLU A 455 -6.95 21.99 1.59
CA GLU A 455 -7.15 21.30 2.86
C GLU A 455 -6.19 21.90 3.90
N MET A 456 -6.70 22.13 5.10
CA MET A 456 -5.92 22.46 6.28
C MET A 456 -6.01 21.28 7.24
N ASP A 457 -4.92 21.01 7.95
CA ASP A 457 -4.89 20.08 9.06
C ASP A 457 -5.88 20.53 10.15
N PRO A 458 -6.98 19.78 10.38
CA PRO A 458 -8.04 20.22 11.29
C PRO A 458 -7.59 20.27 12.75
N GLN A 459 -6.62 19.43 13.16
CA GLN A 459 -6.10 19.46 14.53
C GLN A 459 -5.18 20.66 14.75
N LEU A 460 -4.43 21.07 13.72
CA LEU A 460 -3.66 22.30 13.78
C LEU A 460 -4.59 23.51 13.81
N GLU A 461 -5.64 23.50 12.99
CA GLU A 461 -6.64 24.58 12.98
C GLU A 461 -7.29 24.78 14.35
N GLU A 462 -7.72 23.71 15.01
CA GLU A 462 -8.24 23.77 16.38
C GLU A 462 -7.18 24.33 17.34
N LYS A 463 -5.93 23.86 17.23
CA LYS A 463 -4.85 24.30 18.13
C LYS A 463 -4.48 25.77 17.97
N LEU A 464 -4.49 26.29 16.74
CA LEU A 464 -4.23 27.70 16.48
C LEU A 464 -5.36 28.59 17.02
N LYS A 465 -6.61 28.12 16.99
CA LYS A 465 -7.75 28.82 17.61
C LYS A 465 -7.64 28.84 19.13
N GLU A 466 -7.24 27.73 19.75
CA GLU A 466 -6.99 27.68 21.21
C GLU A 466 -5.90 28.67 21.66
N LEU A 467 -4.91 28.92 20.81
CA LEU A 467 -3.82 29.85 21.07
C LEU A 467 -4.08 31.30 20.64
N ASP A 468 -5.24 31.59 20.05
CA ASP A 468 -5.55 32.91 19.46
C ASP A 468 -4.51 33.34 18.38
N LEU A 469 -4.01 32.38 17.61
CA LEU A 469 -3.03 32.60 16.53
C LEU A 469 -3.61 32.42 15.13
N ASP A 470 -4.88 32.05 15.01
CA ASP A 470 -5.53 31.73 13.72
C ASP A 470 -5.87 32.99 12.90
N THR A 471 -4.86 33.62 12.32
CA THR A 471 -5.00 34.82 11.47
C THR A 471 -4.87 34.52 9.98
N PRO A 472 -5.49 35.33 9.09
CA PRO A 472 -5.31 35.21 7.64
C PRO A 472 -3.84 35.28 7.21
N GLU A 473 -3.04 36.11 7.86
CA GLU A 473 -1.60 36.27 7.60
C GLU A 473 -0.84 34.99 7.92
N LEU A 474 -1.14 34.38 9.08
CA LEU A 474 -0.52 33.11 9.47
C LEU A 474 -0.92 31.99 8.50
N ARG A 475 -2.20 31.89 8.12
CA ARG A 475 -2.66 30.88 7.14
C ARG A 475 -1.92 31.01 5.81
N GLN A 476 -1.72 32.23 5.32
CA GLN A 476 -0.94 32.47 4.10
C GLN A 476 0.54 32.10 4.27
N GLU A 477 1.11 32.32 5.45
CA GLU A 477 2.48 31.89 5.76
C GLU A 477 2.62 30.36 5.78
N LEU A 478 1.64 29.66 6.37
CA LEU A 478 1.57 28.19 6.39
C LEU A 478 1.46 27.59 4.99
N GLU A 479 0.63 28.18 4.12
CA GLU A 479 0.51 27.78 2.70
C GLU A 479 1.86 27.87 1.97
N LYS A 480 2.63 28.94 2.21
CA LYS A 480 3.91 29.18 1.53
C LYS A 480 5.02 28.29 2.06
N LYS A 481 5.12 28.13 3.37
CA LYS A 481 6.22 27.40 4.03
C LYS A 481 5.98 25.89 4.06
N GLY A 482 4.72 25.44 4.11
CA GLY A 482 4.38 24.03 4.23
C GLY A 482 4.79 23.40 5.57
N SER A 483 5.06 24.23 6.58
CA SER A 483 5.54 23.81 7.89
C SER A 483 5.28 24.90 8.94
N ILE A 484 5.12 24.50 10.20
CA ILE A 484 5.00 25.43 11.34
C ILE A 484 6.33 25.71 12.05
N GLN A 485 7.40 24.99 11.70
CA GLN A 485 8.63 24.95 12.51
C GLN A 485 9.31 26.31 12.62
N GLU A 486 9.25 27.13 11.55
CA GLU A 486 9.85 28.47 11.50
C GLU A 486 8.88 29.61 11.85
N ILE A 487 7.64 29.29 12.23
CA ILE A 487 6.64 30.31 12.58
C ILE A 487 6.93 30.86 13.98
N LYS A 488 6.99 32.18 14.12
CA LYS A 488 7.19 32.85 15.43
C LYS A 488 5.90 32.82 16.24
N GLY A 489 6.01 32.73 17.57
CA GLY A 489 4.86 32.75 18.48
C GLY A 489 4.22 31.38 18.75
N ILE A 490 4.47 30.36 17.92
CA ILE A 490 4.05 28.98 18.21
C ILE A 490 5.03 28.33 19.22
N PRO A 491 4.54 27.83 20.37
CA PRO A 491 5.35 27.11 21.36
C PRO A 491 6.09 25.90 20.79
N GLN A 492 7.28 25.59 21.35
CA GLN A 492 8.12 24.50 20.85
C GLN A 492 7.46 23.13 21.06
N GLU A 493 6.66 22.98 22.10
CA GLU A 493 5.90 21.78 22.44
C GLU A 493 4.93 21.43 21.30
N ILE A 494 4.26 22.44 20.74
CA ILE A 494 3.35 22.27 19.59
C ILE A 494 4.14 21.97 18.32
N LYS A 495 5.27 22.65 18.11
CA LYS A 495 6.17 22.36 16.97
C LYS A 495 6.69 20.92 16.97
N ASN A 496 6.97 20.36 18.15
CA ASN A 496 7.42 18.97 18.27
C ASN A 496 6.34 17.95 17.88
N VAL A 497 5.06 18.28 18.13
CA VAL A 497 3.91 17.41 17.82
C VAL A 497 3.48 17.56 16.36
N PHE A 498 3.31 18.79 15.89
CA PHE A 498 2.83 19.12 14.56
C PHE A 498 3.99 19.19 13.56
N VAL A 499 4.54 18.01 13.28
CA VAL A 499 5.50 17.79 12.19
C VAL A 499 4.81 17.22 10.95
N TYR A 500 5.30 17.63 9.78
CA TYR A 500 4.81 17.20 8.48
C TYR A 500 5.89 16.43 7.71
N SER A 501 5.52 15.88 6.54
CA SER A 501 6.39 15.00 5.75
C SER A 501 7.80 15.53 5.51
N LEU A 502 7.98 16.84 5.32
CA LEU A 502 9.30 17.44 5.06
C LEU A 502 10.02 17.94 6.32
N ASP A 503 9.35 17.99 7.47
CA ASP A 503 9.98 18.29 8.77
C ASP A 503 10.72 17.06 9.33
N ILE A 504 10.35 15.86 8.86
CA ILE A 504 10.82 14.58 9.39
C ILE A 504 12.05 14.12 8.61
N LYS A 505 13.11 13.77 9.35
CA LYS A 505 14.33 13.24 8.73
C LYS A 505 14.05 11.89 8.06
N PRO A 506 14.69 11.56 6.92
CA PRO A 506 14.54 10.26 6.26
C PRO A 506 14.76 9.06 7.18
N ALA A 507 15.74 9.17 8.11
CA ALA A 507 16.00 8.13 9.09
C ALA A 507 14.83 7.89 10.06
N ASP A 508 14.08 8.91 10.42
CA ASP A 508 12.98 8.79 11.38
C ASP A 508 11.70 8.27 10.69
N HIS A 509 11.49 8.55 9.40
CA HIS A 509 10.50 7.82 8.60
C HIS A 509 10.80 6.31 8.56
N LEU A 510 12.06 5.94 8.33
CA LEU A 510 12.49 4.54 8.26
C LEU A 510 12.36 3.82 9.61
N LYS A 511 12.76 4.48 10.71
CA LYS A 511 12.59 3.91 12.06
C LYS A 511 11.12 3.71 12.43
N MET A 512 10.23 4.64 12.04
CA MET A 512 8.79 4.44 12.24
C MET A 512 8.28 3.24 11.44
N GLN A 513 8.69 3.10 10.17
CA GLN A 513 8.36 1.92 9.38
C GLN A 513 8.88 0.63 10.03
N ALA A 514 10.11 0.64 10.55
CA ALA A 514 10.76 -0.53 11.13
C ALA A 514 10.03 -1.07 12.37
N VAL A 515 9.66 -0.21 13.32
CA VAL A 515 8.96 -0.64 14.53
C VAL A 515 7.57 -1.22 14.25
N ILE A 516 6.93 -0.82 13.14
CA ILE A 516 5.65 -1.39 12.71
C ILE A 516 5.87 -2.69 11.91
N GLN A 517 6.88 -2.72 11.03
CA GLN A 517 7.16 -3.85 10.14
C GLN A 517 7.44 -5.16 10.89
N GLU A 518 7.98 -5.08 12.11
CA GLU A 518 8.20 -6.22 13.02
C GLU A 518 6.94 -7.07 13.23
N TYR A 519 5.75 -6.44 13.19
CA TYR A 519 4.47 -7.10 13.45
C TYR A 519 3.69 -7.43 12.17
N VAL A 520 4.17 -6.99 11.00
CA VAL A 520 3.49 -7.10 9.71
C VAL A 520 4.08 -8.24 8.88
N ASP A 521 3.30 -9.29 8.63
CA ASP A 521 3.69 -10.47 7.84
C ASP A 521 3.70 -10.20 6.33
N GLY A 522 2.81 -9.34 5.83
CA GLY A 522 2.97 -8.68 4.54
C GLY A 522 4.12 -7.67 4.55
N ALA A 523 3.90 -6.50 3.97
CA ALA A 523 4.83 -5.38 3.96
C ALA A 523 4.07 -4.07 4.19
N ILE A 524 4.83 -2.97 4.16
CA ILE A 524 4.33 -1.62 4.41
C ILE A 524 4.62 -0.77 3.19
N SER A 525 3.59 -0.15 2.64
CA SER A 525 3.77 0.93 1.69
C SER A 525 4.11 2.21 2.45
N LYS A 526 5.36 2.65 2.33
CA LYS A 526 5.88 3.86 2.99
C LYS A 526 6.72 4.66 2.02
N THR A 527 6.44 5.95 1.91
CA THR A 527 7.28 6.89 1.18
C THR A 527 8.28 7.53 2.13
N ILE A 528 9.57 7.44 1.83
CA ILE A 528 10.61 8.19 2.53
C ILE A 528 10.77 9.52 1.80
N ASN A 529 10.17 10.57 2.34
CA ASN A 529 10.22 11.90 1.73
C ASN A 529 11.59 12.53 1.96
N LEU A 530 12.13 13.17 0.93
CA LEU A 530 13.36 13.96 1.00
C LEU A 530 13.10 15.38 0.44
N PRO A 531 13.73 16.42 1.03
CA PRO A 531 13.64 17.77 0.50
C PRO A 531 14.29 17.86 -0.88
N ALA A 532 13.93 18.88 -1.67
CA ALA A 532 14.49 19.08 -3.01
C ALA A 532 16.03 19.22 -3.00
N SER A 533 16.60 19.73 -1.91
CA SER A 533 18.04 19.89 -1.67
C SER A 533 18.78 18.59 -1.33
N ALA A 534 18.07 17.48 -1.11
CA ALA A 534 18.69 16.22 -0.74
C ALA A 534 19.65 15.73 -1.84
N THR A 535 20.71 15.06 -1.42
CA THR A 535 21.80 14.54 -2.25
C THR A 535 21.62 13.06 -2.57
N VAL A 536 22.33 12.57 -3.59
CA VAL A 536 22.38 11.13 -3.91
C VAL A 536 22.91 10.31 -2.72
N ALA A 537 23.86 10.87 -1.96
CA ALA A 537 24.41 10.23 -0.77
C ALA A 537 23.36 10.04 0.34
N GLU A 538 22.40 10.95 0.47
CA GLU A 538 21.29 10.80 1.43
C GLU A 538 20.30 9.71 1.01
N VAL A 539 20.04 9.55 -0.29
CA VAL A 539 19.27 8.42 -0.83
C VAL A 539 20.01 7.09 -0.55
N ALA A 540 21.31 7.03 -0.82
CA ALA A 540 22.12 5.84 -0.52
C ALA A 540 22.11 5.48 0.97
N LYS A 541 22.21 6.49 1.86
CA LYS A 541 22.07 6.29 3.31
C LYS A 541 20.69 5.79 3.70
N ALA A 542 19.62 6.32 3.11
CA ALA A 542 18.25 5.86 3.37
C ALA A 542 18.03 4.41 2.95
N TYR A 543 18.49 4.02 1.76
CA TYR A 543 18.43 2.63 1.31
C TYR A 543 19.27 1.68 2.15
N ARG A 544 20.48 2.10 2.54
CA ARG A 544 21.32 1.31 3.44
C ARG A 544 20.64 1.14 4.80
N LEU A 545 20.13 2.22 5.39
CA LEU A 545 19.44 2.14 6.67
C LEU A 545 18.18 1.28 6.60
N ALA A 546 17.43 1.33 5.50
CA ALA A 546 16.28 0.44 5.28
C ALA A 546 16.70 -1.04 5.28
N TYR A 547 17.86 -1.34 4.66
CA TYR A 547 18.48 -2.63 4.81
C TYR A 547 18.83 -2.88 6.28
N ASP A 548 19.66 -2.09 6.94
CA ASP A 548 20.10 -2.40 8.31
C ASP A 548 18.94 -2.58 9.32
N LEU A 549 17.81 -1.90 9.12
CA LEU A 549 16.59 -2.00 9.94
C LEU A 549 15.71 -3.25 9.68
N GLY A 550 16.09 -4.15 8.77
CA GLY A 550 15.32 -5.37 8.53
C GLY A 550 14.05 -5.20 7.68
N LEU A 551 13.83 -4.05 7.05
CA LEU A 551 12.66 -3.79 6.21
C LEU A 551 12.57 -4.73 5.00
N LYS A 552 11.35 -4.94 4.47
CA LYS A 552 11.07 -5.77 3.27
C LYS A 552 11.15 -4.98 1.96
N GLY A 553 11.06 -3.66 2.02
CA GLY A 553 11.27 -2.77 0.87
C GLY A 553 11.45 -1.31 1.28
N CYS A 554 11.81 -0.46 0.33
CA CYS A 554 12.01 0.97 0.55
C CYS A 554 11.73 1.79 -0.72
N THR A 555 10.93 2.84 -0.57
CA THR A 555 10.63 3.82 -1.63
C THR A 555 11.02 5.20 -1.14
N VAL A 556 11.83 5.91 -1.92
CA VAL A 556 12.21 7.30 -1.64
C VAL A 556 11.47 8.23 -2.59
N TYR A 557 11.15 9.43 -2.12
CA TYR A 557 10.63 10.48 -2.98
C TYR A 557 11.31 11.80 -2.63
N ARG A 558 12.15 12.29 -3.55
CA ARG A 558 12.73 13.63 -3.44
C ARG A 558 11.76 14.64 -4.04
N GLN A 559 11.41 15.66 -3.26
CA GLN A 559 10.50 16.71 -3.70
C GLN A 559 10.98 17.35 -5.01
N GLY A 560 10.06 17.56 -5.96
CA GLY A 560 10.35 18.20 -7.24
C GLY A 560 10.89 17.26 -8.33
N THR A 561 11.00 15.95 -8.07
CA THR A 561 11.39 14.96 -9.09
C THR A 561 10.31 14.69 -10.14
N ARG A 562 9.03 15.00 -9.85
CA ARG A 562 7.91 14.85 -10.79
C ARG A 562 7.12 16.15 -10.94
N LEU A 563 6.71 16.44 -12.17
CA LEU A 563 5.94 17.63 -12.55
C LEU A 563 4.47 17.55 -12.07
N ASP A 564 3.85 16.38 -12.13
CA ASP A 564 2.44 16.17 -11.79
C ASP A 564 2.30 15.54 -10.39
N GLN A 565 2.10 16.38 -9.37
CA GLN A 565 1.92 15.93 -7.98
C GLN A 565 0.45 15.98 -7.55
N VAL A 566 0.00 14.94 -6.83
CA VAL A 566 -1.36 14.89 -6.27
C VAL A 566 -1.55 15.90 -5.14
N LEU A 567 -0.48 16.08 -4.35
CA LEU A 567 -0.42 17.02 -3.24
C LEU A 567 0.65 18.08 -3.55
N SER A 568 0.34 19.36 -3.38
CA SER A 568 1.29 20.45 -3.62
C SER A 568 1.10 21.63 -2.65
N LEU A 569 2.20 22.32 -2.34
CA LEU A 569 2.18 23.56 -1.54
C LEU A 569 1.82 24.80 -2.37
N THR A 570 2.21 24.81 -3.64
CA THR A 570 1.99 25.96 -4.53
C THR A 570 0.71 25.81 -5.33
N LYS A 571 0.02 26.93 -5.58
CA LYS A 571 -0.96 27.04 -6.68
C LYS A 571 -0.26 26.58 -7.95
N THR A 572 -0.66 25.45 -8.50
CA THR A 572 -0.24 25.07 -9.85
C THR A 572 -0.77 26.16 -10.78
N LYS A 573 0.13 26.85 -11.49
CA LYS A 573 -0.26 27.87 -12.48
C LYS A 573 -1.08 27.24 -13.61
#